data_AF-A0A9N9QTU7-F1
#
_entry.id   AF-A0A9N9QTU7-F1
#
_cell.length_a   1.000
_cell.length_b   1.000
_cell.length_c   1.000
_cell.angle_alpha   90.00
_cell.angle_beta   90.00
_cell.angle_gamma   90.00
#
_symmetry.space_group_name_H-M   'P 1'
#
loop_
_entity.id
_entity.type
_entity.pdbx_description
1 polymer ?
#
loop_
_entity_poly.entity_id
_entity_poly.type
_entity_poly.pdbx_seq_one_letter_code
_entity_poly.pdbx_strand_id
1 'polypeptide(L)'
;MSISAMASSYSYPELFLAGFIFTLPFIYEKSNVFRYYLKFFLYYAYVLITCTILLPVVLLYPRDVTNLVVASKFCRYASYIVGIEWELRGMENWDSEQCFIVISNHQSSLDILGMFEMWPRMKRCTVVAKRPLMFAGAFGFGAWLSGLVFIDRLKTNRARLLMREATERTIQEKVI
;
A
#
# COMPACT_ATOMS: atom_id res chain seq x y z
N MET A 1 43.40 -42.63 -3.04
CA MET A 1 42.19 -42.36 -2.23
C MET A 1 42.61 -41.41 -1.11
N SER A 2 42.46 -40.11 -1.30
CA SER A 2 42.63 -39.13 -0.24
C SER A 2 41.50 -38.12 -0.38
N ILE A 3 40.52 -38.28 0.50
CA ILE A 3 39.37 -37.40 0.69
C ILE A 3 39.94 -36.06 1.18
N SER A 4 40.28 -35.15 0.28
CA SER A 4 40.47 -33.74 0.66
C SER A 4 39.08 -33.17 0.91
N ALA A 5 38.67 -33.27 2.16
CA ALA A 5 37.39 -32.79 2.65
C ALA A 5 37.16 -31.35 2.17
N MET A 6 36.01 -31.15 1.52
CA MET A 6 35.43 -29.84 1.22
C MET A 6 35.17 -29.11 2.54
N ALA A 7 36.15 -28.43 3.10
CA ALA A 7 35.93 -27.46 4.17
C ALA A 7 35.43 -26.17 3.50
N SER A 8 34.11 -25.95 3.55
CA SER A 8 33.51 -24.68 3.13
C SER A 8 34.09 -23.54 3.98
N SER A 9 34.94 -22.70 3.38
CA SER A 9 35.58 -21.56 4.05
C SER A 9 34.58 -20.41 4.19
N TYR A 10 33.68 -20.50 5.17
CA TYR A 10 32.77 -19.39 5.47
C TYR A 10 33.57 -18.19 5.98
N SER A 11 33.32 -17.01 5.41
CA SER A 11 33.96 -15.77 5.82
C SER A 11 33.36 -15.26 7.14
N TYR A 12 34.14 -14.56 7.97
CA TYR A 12 33.66 -14.01 9.25
C TYR A 12 32.34 -13.20 9.14
N PRO A 13 32.10 -12.38 8.10
CA PRO A 13 30.81 -11.72 7.90
C PRO A 13 29.65 -12.68 7.65
N GLU A 14 29.89 -13.82 6.99
CA GLU A 14 28.86 -14.83 6.71
C GLU A 14 28.45 -15.55 7.99
N LEU A 15 29.41 -15.89 8.85
CA LEU A 15 29.16 -16.47 10.16
C LEU A 15 28.41 -15.49 11.08
N PHE A 16 28.80 -14.21 11.07
CA PHE A 16 28.11 -13.17 11.82
C PHE A 16 26.66 -12.99 11.34
N LEU A 17 26.45 -12.93 10.02
CA LEU A 17 25.12 -12.82 9.42
C LEU A 17 24.25 -14.04 9.75
N ALA A 18 24.80 -15.26 9.66
CA ALA A 18 24.09 -16.48 10.01
C ALA A 18 23.68 -16.47 11.49
N GLY A 19 24.59 -16.08 12.40
CA GLY A 19 24.29 -15.92 13.82
C GLY A 19 23.18 -14.88 14.06
N PHE A 20 23.25 -13.72 13.40
CA PHE A 20 22.21 -12.71 13.48
C PHE A 20 20.84 -13.25 13.04
N ILE A 21 20.77 -13.89 11.86
CA ILE A 21 19.54 -14.50 11.34
C ILE A 21 18.98 -15.53 12.32
N PHE A 22 19.84 -16.35 12.93
CA PHE A 22 19.41 -17.36 13.90
C PHE A 22 18.82 -16.76 15.17
N THR A 23 19.29 -15.58 15.60
CA THR A 23 18.76 -14.90 16.80
C THR A 23 17.45 -14.15 16.55
N LEU A 24 17.14 -13.77 15.30
CA LEU A 24 15.95 -12.98 14.95
C LEU A 24 14.62 -13.61 15.42
N PRO A 25 14.33 -14.92 15.22
CA PRO A 25 13.10 -15.53 15.70
C PRO A 25 12.93 -15.44 17.22
N PHE A 26 14.03 -15.58 17.98
CA PHE A 26 13.98 -15.48 19.44
C PHE A 26 13.63 -14.06 19.90
N ILE A 27 14.22 -13.04 19.27
CA ILE A 27 13.93 -11.63 19.58
C ILE A 27 12.48 -11.32 19.18
N TYR A 28 12.02 -11.84 18.04
CA TYR A 28 10.65 -11.70 17.57
C TYR A 28 9.63 -12.31 18.54
N GLU A 29 9.94 -13.46 19.14
CA GLU A 29 9.06 -14.09 20.13
C GLU A 29 9.09 -13.42 21.50
N LYS A 30 10.24 -12.89 21.91
CA LYS A 30 10.42 -12.33 23.27
C LYS A 30 10.05 -10.85 23.38
N SER A 31 10.17 -10.06 22.31
CA SER A 31 9.99 -8.60 22.35
C SER A 31 8.83 -8.16 21.47
N ASN A 32 7.74 -7.73 22.12
CA ASN A 32 6.57 -7.16 21.43
C ASN A 32 6.92 -5.86 20.67
N VAL A 33 7.85 -5.07 21.21
CA VAL A 33 8.31 -3.81 20.58
C VAL A 33 9.06 -4.12 19.29
N PHE A 34 10.01 -5.07 19.34
CA PHE A 34 10.74 -5.49 18.15
C PHE A 34 9.80 -6.08 17.10
N ARG A 35 8.91 -6.99 17.50
CA ARG A 35 7.87 -7.57 16.64
C ARG A 35 7.03 -6.48 15.95
N TYR A 36 6.58 -5.48 16.71
CA TYR A 36 5.80 -4.36 16.18
C TYR A 36 6.56 -3.59 15.09
N TYR A 37 7.78 -3.12 15.40
CA TYR A 37 8.56 -2.36 14.42
C TYR A 37 8.98 -3.19 13.21
N LEU A 38 9.31 -4.47 13.41
CA LEU A 38 9.62 -5.37 12.31
C LEU A 38 8.42 -5.55 11.38
N LYS A 39 7.22 -5.79 11.93
CA LYS A 39 5.99 -5.91 11.13
C LYS A 39 5.73 -4.64 10.31
N PHE A 40 5.85 -3.46 10.91
CA PHE A 40 5.67 -2.19 10.20
C PHE A 40 6.74 -1.94 9.14
N PHE A 41 8.00 -2.28 9.44
CA PHE A 41 9.09 -2.19 8.47
C PHE A 41 8.83 -3.10 7.26
N LEU A 42 8.50 -4.37 7.50
CA LEU A 42 8.17 -5.33 6.46
C LEU A 42 6.94 -4.90 5.66
N TYR A 43 5.92 -4.38 6.33
CA TYR A 43 4.73 -3.81 5.69
C TYR A 43 5.10 -2.68 4.70
N TYR A 44 5.81 -1.65 5.16
CA TYR A 44 6.16 -0.53 4.29
C TYR A 44 7.10 -0.95 3.16
N ALA A 45 8.08 -1.81 3.45
CA ALA A 45 8.98 -2.35 2.45
C ALA A 45 8.21 -3.14 1.38
N TYR A 46 7.28 -4.01 1.80
CA TYR A 46 6.45 -4.80 0.89
C TYR A 46 5.62 -3.92 -0.03
N VAL A 47 4.93 -2.92 0.52
CA VAL A 47 4.13 -1.98 -0.30
C VAL A 47 5.01 -1.21 -1.27
N LEU A 48 6.15 -0.69 -0.82
CA LEU A 48 7.06 0.08 -1.68
C LEU A 48 7.62 -0.78 -2.82
N ILE A 49 8.05 -2.01 -2.52
CA ILE A 49 8.55 -2.97 -3.52
C ILE A 49 7.44 -3.30 -4.53
N THR A 50 6.23 -3.61 -4.04
CA THR A 50 5.09 -3.93 -4.89
C THR A 50 4.73 -2.76 -5.81
N CYS A 51 4.67 -1.53 -5.28
CA CYS A 51 4.43 -0.33 -6.09
C CYS A 51 5.53 -0.10 -7.12
N THR A 52 6.79 -0.38 -6.78
CA THR A 52 7.93 -0.25 -7.71
C THR A 52 7.80 -1.25 -8.87
N ILE A 53 7.47 -2.51 -8.57
CA ILE A 53 7.28 -3.57 -9.57
C ILE A 53 6.08 -3.27 -10.48
N LEU A 54 5.00 -2.74 -9.92
CA LEU A 54 3.78 -2.43 -10.69
C LEU A 54 3.86 -1.10 -11.46
N LEU A 55 4.85 -0.26 -11.19
CA LEU A 55 4.96 1.06 -11.79
C LEU A 55 4.94 1.03 -13.34
N PRO A 56 5.64 0.11 -14.03
CA PRO A 56 5.55 -0.02 -15.49
C PRO A 56 4.14 -0.31 -16.00
N VAL A 57 3.35 -1.10 -15.26
CA VAL A 57 1.96 -1.43 -15.62
C VAL A 57 1.06 -0.20 -15.47
N VAL A 58 1.19 0.51 -14.35
CA VAL A 58 0.42 1.72 -14.07
C VAL A 58 0.75 2.85 -15.08
N LEU A 59 1.98 2.87 -15.60
CA LEU A 59 2.40 3.82 -16.63
C LEU A 59 1.71 3.62 -17.99
N LEU A 60 1.18 2.42 -18.28
CA LEU A 60 0.45 2.16 -19.53
C LEU A 60 -0.88 2.91 -19.60
N TYR A 61 -1.50 3.15 -18.44
CA TYR A 61 -2.79 3.83 -18.31
C TYR A 61 -2.66 4.96 -17.27
N PRO A 62 -1.91 6.03 -17.58
CA PRO A 62 -1.63 7.07 -16.61
C PRO A 62 -2.90 7.84 -16.24
N ARG A 63 -3.00 8.20 -14.96
CA ARG A 63 -4.13 8.91 -14.33
C ARG A 63 -5.46 8.15 -14.36
N ASP A 64 -5.41 6.82 -14.52
CA ASP A 64 -6.56 5.93 -14.44
C ASP A 64 -6.73 5.34 -13.03
N VAL A 65 -7.94 5.46 -12.47
CA VAL A 65 -8.28 4.97 -11.12
C VAL A 65 -8.35 3.45 -11.03
N THR A 66 -8.54 2.76 -12.16
CA THR A 66 -8.60 1.28 -12.20
C THR A 66 -7.25 0.64 -11.88
N ASN A 67 -6.14 1.39 -12.01
CA ASN A 67 -4.82 0.97 -11.53
C ASN A 67 -4.81 0.66 -10.03
N LEU A 68 -5.69 1.28 -9.24
CA LEU A 68 -5.84 0.98 -7.81
C LEU A 68 -6.40 -0.42 -7.58
N VAL A 69 -7.26 -0.91 -8.47
CA VAL A 69 -7.74 -2.29 -8.44
C VAL A 69 -6.60 -3.26 -8.73
N VAL A 70 -5.72 -2.94 -9.68
CA VAL A 70 -4.52 -3.76 -9.95
C VAL A 70 -3.60 -3.75 -8.74
N ALA A 71 -3.20 -2.57 -8.25
CA ALA A 71 -2.32 -2.42 -7.09
C ALA A 71 -2.88 -3.15 -5.85
N SER A 72 -4.18 -3.02 -5.59
CA SER A 72 -4.83 -3.65 -4.44
C SER A 72 -4.83 -5.18 -4.46
N LYS A 73 -4.80 -5.82 -5.64
CA LYS A 73 -4.67 -7.29 -5.74
C LYS A 73 -3.36 -7.80 -5.15
N PHE A 74 -2.29 -7.02 -5.26
CA PHE A 74 -0.98 -7.39 -4.74
C PHE A 74 -0.77 -6.82 -3.33
N CYS A 75 -1.09 -5.54 -3.11
CA CYS A 75 -0.83 -4.89 -1.83
C CYS A 75 -1.69 -5.42 -0.68
N ARG A 76 -2.83 -6.08 -0.93
CA ARG A 76 -3.65 -6.68 0.14
C ARG A 76 -2.91 -7.73 0.97
N TYR A 77 -1.94 -8.43 0.39
CA TYR A 77 -1.16 -9.44 1.12
C TYR A 77 -0.32 -8.84 2.25
N ALA A 78 -0.10 -7.52 2.24
CA ALA A 78 0.52 -6.82 3.35
C ALA A 78 -0.26 -6.96 4.68
N SER A 79 -1.57 -7.20 4.63
CA SER A 79 -2.38 -7.44 5.83
C SER A 79 -1.94 -8.68 6.60
N TYR A 80 -1.45 -9.73 5.91
CA TYR A 80 -0.92 -10.92 6.58
C TYR A 80 0.39 -10.64 7.32
N ILE A 81 1.22 -9.71 6.82
CA ILE A 81 2.48 -9.32 7.47
C ILE A 81 2.21 -8.70 8.84
N VAL A 82 1.23 -7.79 8.90
CA VAL A 82 0.84 -7.13 10.15
C VAL A 82 -0.06 -8.02 11.01
N GLY A 83 -0.75 -8.99 10.40
CA GLY A 83 -1.68 -9.91 11.07
C GLY A 83 -3.08 -9.29 11.24
N ILE A 84 -3.56 -8.58 10.22
CA ILE A 84 -4.91 -8.03 10.17
C ILE A 84 -5.81 -8.95 9.36
N GLU A 85 -6.96 -9.28 9.92
CA GLU A 85 -8.07 -9.93 9.23
C GLU A 85 -9.16 -8.91 8.95
N TRP A 86 -9.76 -9.00 7.76
CA TRP A 86 -10.77 -8.05 7.30
C TRP A 86 -12.15 -8.67 7.27
N GLU A 87 -13.11 -7.96 7.84
CA GLU A 87 -14.52 -8.28 7.71
C GLU A 87 -15.22 -7.14 6.97
N LEU A 88 -15.74 -7.42 5.78
CA LEU A 88 -16.52 -6.46 4.99
C LEU A 88 -18.01 -6.63 5.27
N ARG A 89 -18.65 -5.57 5.76
CA ARG A 89 -20.09 -5.53 6.06
C ARG A 89 -20.77 -4.44 5.24
N GLY A 90 -22.06 -4.60 4.98
CA GLY A 90 -22.87 -3.55 4.33
C GLY A 90 -22.70 -3.46 2.81
N MET A 91 -22.06 -4.44 2.18
CA MET A 91 -21.76 -4.43 0.74
C MET A 91 -23.02 -4.54 -0.13
N GLU A 92 -24.12 -5.02 0.43
CA GLU A 92 -25.44 -5.03 -0.20
C GLU A 92 -25.98 -3.62 -0.49
N ASN A 93 -25.49 -2.60 0.22
CA ASN A 93 -25.87 -1.21 0.00
C ASN A 93 -25.00 -0.53 -1.08
N TRP A 94 -23.99 -1.23 -1.61
CA TRP A 94 -23.08 -0.67 -2.60
C TRP A 94 -23.64 -0.87 -4.02
N ASP A 95 -24.18 0.19 -4.60
CA ASP A 95 -24.63 0.23 -5.99
C ASP A 95 -23.50 0.73 -6.90
N SER A 96 -22.97 -0.08 -7.82
CA SER A 96 -21.90 0.38 -8.71
C SER A 96 -22.33 1.41 -9.75
N GLU A 97 -23.64 1.61 -9.94
CA GLU A 97 -24.20 2.51 -10.94
C GLU A 97 -24.41 3.94 -10.40
N GLN A 98 -24.12 4.20 -9.12
CA GLN A 98 -24.28 5.51 -8.49
C GLN A 98 -22.94 6.15 -8.10
N CYS A 99 -22.93 7.48 -8.05
CA CYS A 99 -21.78 8.22 -7.54
C CYS A 99 -21.90 8.36 -6.02
N PHE A 100 -20.86 7.97 -5.29
CA PHE A 100 -20.82 8.10 -3.83
C PHE A 100 -19.64 8.96 -3.40
N ILE A 101 -19.83 9.65 -2.27
CA ILE A 101 -18.73 10.19 -1.48
C ILE A 101 -18.51 9.22 -0.32
N VAL A 102 -17.40 8.49 -0.36
CA VAL A 102 -17.02 7.58 0.72
C VAL A 102 -16.31 8.37 1.80
N ILE A 103 -16.86 8.34 3.02
CA ILE A 103 -16.29 8.99 4.19
C ILE A 103 -15.76 7.91 5.12
N SER A 104 -14.47 7.97 5.43
CA SER A 104 -13.82 7.08 6.39
C SER A 104 -13.11 7.89 7.45
N ASN A 105 -13.13 7.39 8.68
CA ASN A 105 -12.18 7.82 9.69
C ASN A 105 -10.75 7.48 9.22
N HIS A 106 -9.78 8.30 9.58
CA HIS A 106 -8.36 8.06 9.29
C HIS A 106 -7.58 8.02 10.60
N GLN A 107 -7.24 6.82 11.07
CA GLN A 107 -6.55 6.57 12.33
C GLN A 107 -5.06 6.33 12.11
N SER A 108 -4.67 5.66 11.03
CA SER A 108 -3.28 5.29 10.82
C SER A 108 -2.94 5.00 9.35
N SER A 109 -1.68 4.70 9.09
CA SER A 109 -1.26 4.20 7.78
C SER A 109 -1.79 2.80 7.46
N LEU A 110 -2.32 2.05 8.43
CA LEU A 110 -2.93 0.73 8.19
C LEU A 110 -4.27 0.85 7.45
N ASP A 111 -4.92 2.02 7.49
CA ASP A 111 -6.22 2.23 6.85
C ASP A 111 -6.18 1.99 5.34
N ILE A 112 -5.01 2.20 4.71
CA ILE A 112 -4.81 1.91 3.28
C ILE A 112 -4.93 0.41 2.97
N LEU A 113 -4.63 -0.46 3.93
CA LEU A 113 -4.79 -1.91 3.77
C LEU A 113 -6.27 -2.27 3.64
N GLY A 114 -7.14 -1.64 4.42
CA GLY A 114 -8.59 -1.79 4.27
C GLY A 114 -9.07 -1.26 2.92
N MET A 115 -8.48 -0.17 2.43
CA MET A 115 -8.75 0.31 1.07
C MET A 115 -8.34 -0.69 0.00
N PHE A 116 -7.24 -1.44 0.17
CA PHE A 116 -6.85 -2.52 -0.76
C PHE A 116 -7.88 -3.66 -0.80
N GLU A 117 -8.60 -3.93 0.29
CA GLU A 117 -9.71 -4.89 0.25
C GLU A 117 -10.96 -4.31 -0.43
N MET A 118 -11.21 -3.00 -0.26
CA MET A 118 -12.41 -2.33 -0.79
C MET A 118 -12.32 -1.98 -2.28
N TRP A 119 -11.17 -1.56 -2.79
CA TRP A 119 -11.00 -1.10 -4.18
C TRP A 119 -11.51 -2.08 -5.25
N PRO A 120 -11.26 -3.41 -5.16
CA PRO A 120 -11.81 -4.38 -6.09
C PRO A 120 -13.35 -4.40 -6.15
N ARG A 121 -14.01 -4.05 -5.05
CA ARG A 121 -15.47 -3.98 -4.97
C ARG A 121 -16.00 -2.66 -5.51
N MET A 122 -15.34 -1.56 -5.16
CA MET A 122 -15.72 -0.22 -5.63
C MET A 122 -15.40 0.02 -7.12
N LYS A 123 -14.41 -0.70 -7.67
CA LYS A 123 -13.90 -0.66 -9.06
C LYS A 123 -13.34 0.69 -9.51
N ARG A 124 -14.12 1.76 -9.43
CA ARG A 124 -13.76 3.13 -9.82
C ARG A 124 -13.88 4.07 -8.62
N CYS A 125 -12.85 4.06 -7.77
CA CYS A 125 -12.81 4.92 -6.59
C CYS A 125 -11.43 5.56 -6.46
N THR A 126 -11.39 6.89 -6.37
CA THR A 126 -10.19 7.63 -6.02
C THR A 126 -10.22 8.06 -4.55
N VAL A 127 -9.05 8.36 -4.00
CA VAL A 127 -8.88 8.76 -2.59
C VAL A 127 -8.20 10.12 -2.53
N VAL A 128 -8.64 10.93 -1.57
CA VAL A 128 -8.00 12.20 -1.23
C VAL A 128 -6.87 11.97 -0.23
N ALA A 129 -5.64 12.24 -0.65
CA ALA A 129 -4.42 12.00 0.13
C ALA A 129 -3.70 13.30 0.49
N LYS A 130 -2.85 13.26 1.54
CA LYS A 130 -2.00 14.42 1.92
C LYS A 130 -0.91 14.65 0.87
N ARG A 131 -0.72 15.90 0.44
CA ARG A 131 0.27 16.29 -0.60
C ARG A 131 1.68 15.70 -0.38
N PRO A 132 2.25 15.65 0.84
CA PRO A 132 3.58 15.05 1.03
C PRO A 132 3.69 13.58 0.63
N LEU A 133 2.59 12.81 0.63
CA LEU A 133 2.64 11.40 0.21
C LEU A 133 2.96 11.23 -1.27
N MET A 134 2.73 12.26 -2.10
CA MET A 134 3.11 12.22 -3.51
C MET A 134 4.62 12.02 -3.69
N PHE A 135 5.43 12.45 -2.72
CA PHE A 135 6.89 12.34 -2.75
C PHE A 135 7.44 11.07 -2.09
N ALA A 136 6.56 10.12 -1.71
CA ALA A 136 6.95 8.85 -1.11
C ALA A 136 7.42 7.83 -2.17
N GLY A 137 8.36 8.24 -3.04
CA GLY A 137 8.96 7.39 -4.08
C GLY A 137 7.95 6.75 -5.02
N ALA A 138 8.16 5.47 -5.35
CA ALA A 138 7.29 4.71 -6.25
C ALA A 138 5.84 4.60 -5.75
N PHE A 139 5.61 4.55 -4.44
CA PHE A 139 4.27 4.57 -3.87
C PHE A 139 3.56 5.89 -4.20
N GLY A 140 4.18 7.03 -3.89
CA GLY A 140 3.60 8.35 -4.11
C GLY A 140 3.35 8.65 -5.60
N PHE A 141 4.33 8.34 -6.43
CA PHE A 141 4.24 8.55 -7.88
C PHE A 141 3.23 7.59 -8.53
N GLY A 142 3.27 6.30 -8.18
CA GLY A 142 2.31 5.30 -8.65
C GLY A 142 0.88 5.61 -8.22
N ALA A 143 0.68 6.09 -6.97
CA ALA A 143 -0.61 6.57 -6.49
C ALA A 143 -1.13 7.74 -7.32
N TRP A 144 -0.28 8.72 -7.64
CA TRP A 144 -0.67 9.83 -8.50
C TRP A 144 -1.04 9.37 -9.91
N LEU A 145 -0.26 8.48 -10.50
CA LEU A 145 -0.60 7.86 -11.79
C LEU A 145 -1.86 6.99 -11.70
N SER A 146 -2.20 6.49 -10.53
CA SER A 146 -3.43 5.74 -10.29
C SER A 146 -4.63 6.63 -9.97
N GLY A 147 -4.54 7.94 -10.25
CA GLY A 147 -5.67 8.85 -10.14
C GLY A 147 -5.94 9.43 -8.75
N LEU A 148 -5.07 9.20 -7.73
CA LEU A 148 -5.25 9.81 -6.40
C LEU A 148 -5.23 11.34 -6.48
N VAL A 149 -6.02 11.96 -5.61
CA VAL A 149 -6.14 13.41 -5.47
C VAL A 149 -5.33 13.86 -4.26
N PHE A 150 -4.21 14.52 -4.51
CA PHE A 150 -3.34 15.02 -3.44
C PHE A 150 -3.71 16.45 -3.06
N ILE A 151 -4.01 16.69 -1.79
CA ILE A 151 -4.40 18.00 -1.27
C ILE A 151 -3.41 18.53 -0.23
N ASP A 152 -3.24 19.84 -0.24
CA ASP A 152 -2.53 20.58 0.80
C ASP A 152 -3.54 21.07 1.84
N ARG A 153 -3.58 20.41 3.00
CA ARG A 153 -4.55 20.70 4.07
C ARG A 153 -4.33 22.06 4.73
N LEU A 154 -3.13 22.65 4.60
CA LEU A 154 -2.82 23.98 5.13
C LEU A 154 -3.43 25.09 4.25
N LYS A 155 -3.77 24.79 2.99
CA LYS A 155 -4.36 25.73 2.03
C LYS A 155 -5.83 25.39 1.79
N THR A 156 -6.68 25.66 2.78
CA THR A 156 -8.08 25.23 2.82
C THR A 156 -8.88 25.58 1.56
N ASN A 157 -8.72 26.79 1.01
CA ASN A 157 -9.44 27.20 -0.20
C ASN A 157 -9.03 26.38 -1.43
N ARG A 158 -7.72 26.12 -1.60
CA ARG A 158 -7.22 25.29 -2.71
C ARG A 158 -7.62 23.83 -2.53
N ALA A 159 -7.60 23.31 -1.30
CA ALA A 159 -8.06 21.96 -1.02
C ALA A 159 -9.55 21.77 -1.37
N ARG A 160 -10.41 22.73 -1.00
CA ARG A 160 -11.84 22.71 -1.37
C ARG A 160 -12.05 22.73 -2.88
N LEU A 161 -11.30 23.57 -3.59
CA LEU A 161 -11.36 23.62 -5.05
C LEU A 161 -10.97 22.29 -5.69
N LEU A 162 -9.86 21.66 -5.26
CA LEU A 162 -9.43 20.36 -5.76
C LEU A 162 -10.44 19.24 -5.47
N MET A 163 -11.07 19.27 -4.30
CA MET A 163 -12.14 18.31 -3.98
C MET A 163 -13.36 18.52 -4.88
N ARG A 164 -13.73 19.78 -5.16
CA ARG A 164 -14.83 20.10 -6.08
C ARG A 164 -14.52 19.63 -7.51
N GLU A 165 -13.33 19.93 -8.02
CA GLU A 165 -12.87 19.49 -9.35
C GLU A 165 -12.89 17.95 -9.46
N ALA A 166 -12.47 17.23 -8.40
CA ALA A 166 -12.51 15.77 -8.38
C ALA A 166 -13.96 15.22 -8.40
N THR A 167 -14.88 15.86 -7.68
CA THR A 167 -16.30 15.50 -7.70
C THR A 167 -16.91 15.74 -9.08
N GLU A 168 -16.68 16.91 -9.67
CA GLU A 168 -17.17 17.25 -11.02
C GLU A 168 -16.67 16.26 -12.07
N ARG A 169 -15.39 15.88 -12.02
CA ARG A 169 -14.81 14.84 -12.89
C ARG A 169 -15.50 13.49 -12.71
N THR A 170 -15.77 13.08 -11.47
CA THR A 170 -16.43 11.80 -11.18
C THR A 170 -17.85 11.76 -11.76
N ILE A 171 -18.57 12.89 -11.70
CA ILE A 171 -19.91 13.01 -12.29
C ILE A 171 -19.85 12.95 -13.83
N GLN A 172 -18.89 13.63 -14.45
CA GLN A 172 -18.72 13.62 -15.90
C GLN A 172 -18.35 12.22 -16.44
N GLU A 173 -17.42 11.53 -15.78
CA GLU A 173 -17.00 10.17 -16.18
C GLU A 173 -18.11 9.11 -16.04
N LYS A 174 -19.18 9.38 -15.29
CA LYS A 174 -20.36 8.50 -15.22
C LYS A 174 -21.26 8.60 -16.46
N VAL A 175 -21.25 9.74 -17.15
CA VAL A 175 -22.14 10.00 -18.30
C VAL A 175 -21.60 9.33 -19.59
N ILE A 176 -20.37 8.83 -19.57
CA ILE A 176 -19.66 8.15 -20.68
C ILE A 176 -19.63 6.65 -20.40
#